data_AF-A0A7C9REX0-F1
#
_entry.id   AF-A0A7C9REX0-F1
#
_cell.length_a   1.000
_cell.length_b   1.000
_cell.length_c   1.000
_cell.angle_alpha   90.00
_cell.angle_beta   90.00
_cell.angle_gamma   90.00
#
_symmetry.space_group_name_H-M   'P 1'
#
loop_
_entity.id
_entity.type
_entity.pdbx_description
1 polymer ?
#
loop_
_entity_poly.entity_id
_entity_poly.type
_entity_poly.pdbx_seq_one_letter_code
_entity_poly.pdbx_strand_id
1 'polypeptide(L)'
;MKSVHDILADLWTLGGGEPSALDAVTLTGREPILPSSFRVGAASQVTIAAAGLAAAEIWKARGGEAQGISLDMMHAAVECRSERYLRVDDKPPPPAWDAIAG
;
A
#
# COMPACT_ATOMS: atom_id res chain seq x y z
N MET A 1 7.22 16.21 12.47
CA MET A 1 7.28 14.86 11.83
C MET A 1 6.32 14.90 10.65
N LYS A 2 6.70 14.41 9.46
CA LYS A 2 5.84 14.43 8.27
C LYS A 2 4.57 13.61 8.50
N SER A 3 3.41 14.12 8.09
CA SER A 3 2.17 13.33 8.07
C SER A 3 2.24 12.23 7.01
N VAL A 4 1.31 11.27 7.03
CA VAL A 4 1.25 10.24 5.99
C VAL A 4 0.94 10.82 4.60
N HIS A 5 0.16 11.90 4.55
CA HIS A 5 -0.14 12.62 3.31
C HIS A 5 1.10 13.33 2.76
N ASP A 6 1.92 13.94 3.62
CA ASP A 6 3.19 14.58 3.20
C ASP A 6 4.15 13.54 2.62
N ILE A 7 4.27 12.36 3.26
CA ILE A 7 5.15 11.29 2.79
C ILE A 7 4.67 10.74 1.44
N LEU A 8 3.36 10.55 1.27
CA LEU A 8 2.80 10.15 -0.02
C LEU A 8 3.07 11.19 -1.12
N ALA A 9 2.85 12.47 -0.81
CA ALA A 9 3.09 13.56 -1.75
C ALA A 9 4.56 13.65 -2.18
N ASP A 10 5.49 13.49 -1.24
CA ASP A 10 6.93 13.43 -1.54
C ASP A 10 7.27 12.24 -2.45
N LEU A 11 6.75 11.04 -2.12
CA LEU A 11 7.01 9.82 -2.89
C LEU A 11 6.44 9.92 -4.31
N TRP A 12 5.23 10.47 -4.44
CA TRP A 12 4.57 10.68 -5.72
C TRP A 12 5.31 11.69 -6.59
N THR A 13 5.71 12.82 -6.00
CA THR A 13 6.50 13.85 -6.69
C THR A 13 7.87 13.30 -7.12
N LEU A 14 8.52 12.50 -6.29
CA LEU A 14 9.78 11.84 -6.63
C LEU A 14 9.65 10.91 -7.85
N GLY A 15 8.49 10.27 -8.00
CA GLY A 15 8.15 9.45 -9.16
C GLY A 15 7.76 10.24 -10.41
N GLY A 16 7.75 11.58 -10.37
CA GLY A 16 7.32 12.45 -11.47
C GLY A 16 5.80 12.51 -11.65
N GLY A 17 5.04 12.12 -10.63
CA GLY A 17 3.58 12.16 -10.66
C GLY A 17 3.03 13.58 -10.53
N GLU A 18 1.90 13.84 -11.18
CA GLU A 18 1.19 15.13 -11.09
C GLU A 18 0.54 15.29 -9.70
N PRO A 19 0.78 16.40 -8.97
CA PRO A 19 0.23 16.59 -7.62
C PRO A 19 -1.29 16.50 -7.53
N SER A 20 -2.00 16.90 -8.58
CA SER A 20 -3.47 16.82 -8.64
C SER A 20 -4.02 15.39 -8.57
N ALA A 21 -3.22 14.38 -8.93
CA ALA A 21 -3.64 12.97 -8.84
C ALA A 21 -3.84 12.53 -7.38
N LEU A 22 -3.20 13.20 -6.42
CA LEU A 22 -3.33 12.90 -4.99
C LEU A 22 -4.75 13.12 -4.46
N ASP A 23 -5.55 13.97 -5.12
CA ASP A 23 -6.96 14.21 -4.75
C ASP A 23 -7.82 12.93 -4.89
N ALA A 24 -7.36 11.95 -5.66
CA ALA A 24 -8.03 10.66 -5.80
C ALA A 24 -7.76 9.70 -4.63
N VAL A 25 -6.83 10.03 -3.72
CA VAL A 25 -6.38 9.13 -2.64
C VAL A 25 -6.99 9.52 -1.31
N THR A 26 -7.63 8.56 -0.64
CA THR A 26 -8.10 8.67 0.74
C THR A 26 -7.33 7.72 1.64
N LEU A 27 -6.62 8.27 2.64
CA LEU A 27 -5.88 7.49 3.63
C LEU A 27 -6.63 7.47 4.97
N THR A 28 -7.00 6.28 5.45
CA THR A 28 -7.67 6.09 6.74
C THR A 28 -6.79 5.37 7.76
N GLY A 29 -7.18 5.41 9.04
CA GLY A 29 -6.41 4.83 10.14
C GLY A 29 -5.42 5.83 10.76
N ARG A 30 -4.71 5.37 11.80
CA ARG A 30 -3.75 6.20 12.55
C ARG A 30 -2.63 5.36 13.15
N GLU A 31 -1.45 5.95 13.27
CA GLU A 31 -0.32 5.33 13.94
C GLU A 31 -0.41 5.43 15.47
N PRO A 32 0.23 4.51 16.22
CA PRO A 32 0.93 3.31 15.72
C PRO A 32 -0.03 2.12 15.47
N ILE A 33 0.22 1.37 14.39
CA ILE A 33 -0.51 0.11 14.09
C ILE A 33 0.18 -1.12 14.68
N LEU A 34 1.51 -1.10 14.82
CA LEU A 34 2.31 -2.19 15.39
C LEU A 34 3.22 -1.64 16.50
N PRO A 35 3.59 -2.46 17.50
CA PRO A 35 4.54 -2.08 18.55
C PRO A 35 5.96 -2.01 17.99
N SER A 36 6.25 -0.96 17.23
CA SER A 36 7.53 -0.73 16.57
C SER A 36 8.01 0.69 16.84
N SER A 37 9.33 0.86 17.01
CA SER A 37 9.96 2.19 17.05
C SER A 37 9.98 2.86 15.68
N PHE A 38 9.72 2.11 14.60
CA PHE A 38 9.61 2.61 13.24
C PHE A 38 8.15 2.77 12.82
N ARG A 39 7.90 3.76 11.96
CA ARG A 39 6.59 4.09 11.37
C ARG A 39 6.19 3.13 10.24
N VAL A 40 6.17 1.84 10.54
CA VAL A 40 5.87 0.78 9.55
C VAL A 40 4.44 0.86 9.00
N GLY A 41 3.50 1.41 9.79
CA GLY A 41 2.14 1.72 9.32
C GLY A 41 2.14 2.80 8.23
N ALA A 42 2.82 3.92 8.44
CA ALA A 42 3.00 4.92 7.39
C ALA A 42 3.74 4.35 6.17
N ALA A 43 4.84 3.62 6.37
CA ALA A 43 5.64 3.07 5.27
C ALA A 43 4.85 2.10 4.38
N SER A 44 4.07 1.21 4.98
CA SER A 44 3.19 0.29 4.23
C SER A 44 2.06 1.04 3.52
N GLN A 45 1.37 1.95 4.21
CA GLN A 45 0.24 2.66 3.64
C GLN A 45 0.63 3.53 2.44
N VAL A 46 1.69 4.35 2.55
CA VAL A 46 2.06 5.30 1.48
C VAL A 46 2.62 4.59 0.24
N THR A 47 3.34 3.48 0.41
CA THR A 47 3.92 2.74 -0.72
C THR A 47 2.84 2.01 -1.52
N ILE A 48 1.90 1.35 -0.83
CA ILE A 48 0.75 0.70 -1.47
C ILE A 48 -0.16 1.76 -2.11
N ALA A 49 -0.41 2.90 -1.46
CA ALA A 49 -1.22 3.97 -2.01
C ALA A 49 -0.60 4.58 -3.28
N ALA A 50 0.71 4.83 -3.29
CA ALA A 50 1.42 5.32 -4.47
C ALA A 50 1.36 4.32 -5.63
N ALA A 51 1.54 3.02 -5.37
CA ALA A 51 1.40 1.98 -6.39
C ALA A 51 -0.03 1.89 -6.94
N GLY A 52 -1.03 1.96 -6.08
CA GLY A 52 -2.45 2.00 -6.48
C GLY A 52 -2.80 3.22 -7.31
N LEU A 53 -2.30 4.41 -6.92
CA LEU A 53 -2.49 5.64 -7.68
C LEU A 53 -1.80 5.57 -9.05
N ALA A 54 -0.57 5.06 -9.13
CA ALA A 54 0.12 4.84 -10.40
C ALA A 54 -0.67 3.90 -11.32
N ALA A 55 -1.24 2.82 -10.79
CA ALA A 55 -2.08 1.91 -11.55
C ALA A 55 -3.36 2.60 -12.07
N ALA A 56 -4.01 3.43 -11.24
CA ALA A 56 -5.18 4.21 -11.63
C ALA A 56 -4.86 5.24 -12.73
N GLU A 57 -3.72 5.94 -12.64
CA GLU A 57 -3.28 6.89 -13.67
C GLU A 57 -2.95 6.17 -14.98
N ILE A 58 -2.32 4.98 -14.94
CA ILE A 58 -2.09 4.15 -16.12
C ILE A 58 -3.41 3.69 -16.75
N TRP A 59 -4.37 3.27 -15.92
CA TRP A 59 -5.71 2.89 -16.38
C TRP A 59 -6.40 4.04 -17.12
N LYS A 60 -6.41 5.24 -16.52
CA LYS A 60 -6.95 6.46 -17.13
C LYS A 60 -6.23 6.82 -18.44
N ALA A 61 -4.91 6.75 -18.47
CA ALA A 61 -4.12 7.00 -19.68
C ALA A 61 -4.42 6.03 -20.82
N ARG A 62 -4.91 4.81 -20.50
CA ARG A 62 -5.34 3.80 -21.49
C ARG A 62 -6.79 3.97 -21.94
N GLY A 63 -7.46 5.07 -21.55
CA GLY A 63 -8.85 5.36 -21.90
C GLY A 63 -9.87 4.88 -20.86
N GLY A 64 -9.40 4.47 -19.68
CA GLY A 64 -10.26 4.16 -18.55
C GLY A 64 -10.80 5.41 -17.85
N GLU A 65 -11.84 5.23 -17.03
CA GLU A 65 -12.36 6.29 -16.16
C GLU A 65 -11.45 6.58 -14.97
N ALA A 66 -11.56 7.77 -14.39
CA ALA A 66 -10.90 8.11 -13.14
C ALA A 66 -11.43 7.24 -11.98
N GLN A 67 -10.55 6.86 -11.06
CA GLN A 67 -10.89 5.99 -9.93
C GLN A 67 -10.35 6.59 -8.62
N GLY A 68 -11.18 6.56 -7.58
CA GLY A 68 -10.74 6.87 -6.22
C GLY A 68 -10.04 5.66 -5.59
N ILE A 69 -8.95 5.92 -4.87
CA ILE A 69 -8.19 4.91 -4.15
C ILE A 69 -8.35 5.17 -2.65
N SER A 70 -8.86 4.19 -1.91
CA SER A 70 -8.98 4.27 -0.46
C SER A 70 -8.09 3.22 0.18
N LEU A 71 -7.27 3.62 1.14
CA LEU A 71 -6.35 2.71 1.81
C LEU A 71 -6.39 2.90 3.34
N ASP A 72 -6.80 1.84 4.03
CA ASP A 72 -6.72 1.78 5.49
C ASP A 72 -5.34 1.32 5.96
N MET A 73 -4.80 2.00 6.97
CA MET A 73 -3.46 1.74 7.49
C MET A 73 -3.31 0.34 8.09
N MET A 74 -4.35 -0.20 8.74
CA MET A 74 -4.29 -1.56 9.28
C MET A 74 -4.24 -2.58 8.15
N HIS A 75 -5.06 -2.40 7.12
CA HIS A 75 -5.06 -3.29 5.95
C HIS A 75 -3.71 -3.25 5.23
N ALA A 76 -3.12 -2.06 5.04
CA ALA A 76 -1.79 -1.92 4.46
C ALA A 76 -0.70 -2.65 5.26
N ALA A 77 -0.74 -2.57 6.59
CA ALA A 77 0.21 -3.28 7.44
C ALA A 77 0.01 -4.81 7.42
N VAL A 78 -1.24 -5.28 7.30
CA VAL A 78 -1.58 -6.71 7.13
C VAL A 78 -1.11 -7.23 5.77
N GLU A 79 -1.18 -6.42 4.72
CA GLU A 79 -0.73 -6.78 3.38
C GLU A 79 0.77 -7.12 3.35
N CYS A 80 1.61 -6.43 4.12
CA CYS A 80 3.05 -6.74 4.22
C CYS A 80 3.38 -8.11 4.83
N ARG A 81 2.36 -8.89 5.20
CA ARG A 81 2.46 -10.25 5.73
C ARG A 81 1.35 -11.14 5.14
N SER A 82 0.85 -10.79 3.95
CA SER A 82 -0.29 -11.43 3.28
C SER A 82 -0.04 -12.90 2.96
N GLU A 83 1.23 -13.30 2.79
CA GLU A 83 1.64 -14.68 2.57
C GLU A 83 1.15 -15.63 3.68
N ARG A 84 0.98 -15.12 4.91
CA ARG A 84 0.50 -15.91 6.05
C ARG A 84 -1.01 -16.12 6.04
N TYR A 85 -1.74 -15.32 5.28
CA TYR A 85 -3.21 -15.37 5.20
C TYR A 85 -3.72 -16.02 3.92
N LEU A 86 -2.83 -16.33 2.97
CA LEU A 86 -3.17 -17.06 1.75
C LEU A 86 -3.89 -18.37 2.09
N ARG A 87 -4.93 -18.70 1.31
CA ARG A 87 -5.63 -19.99 1.39
C ARG A 87 -5.80 -20.55 0.00
N VAL A 88 -5.54 -21.86 -0.17
CA VAL A 88 -5.79 -22.60 -1.41
C VAL A 88 -6.75 -23.73 -1.06
N ASP A 89 -7.95 -23.72 -1.63
CA ASP A 89 -9.05 -24.62 -1.23
C ASP A 89 -9.26 -24.64 0.30
N ASP A 90 -9.30 -23.45 0.91
CA ASP A 90 -9.38 -23.20 2.36
C ASP A 90 -8.22 -23.73 3.22
N LYS A 91 -7.20 -24.33 2.61
CA LYS A 91 -6.01 -24.86 3.30
C LYS A 91 -4.93 -23.78 3.42
N PRO A 92 -4.16 -23.78 4.53
CA PRO A 92 -3.01 -22.90 4.66
C PRO A 92 -1.98 -23.19 3.56
N PRO A 93 -1.10 -22.23 3.23
CA PRO A 93 -0.04 -22.45 2.28
C PRO A 93 0.97 -23.45 2.88
N PRO A 94 1.76 -24.15 2.04
CA PRO A 94 2.89 -24.93 2.54
C PRO A 94 3.86 -24.05 3.33
N PRO A 95 4.73 -24.64 4.18
CA PRO A 95 5.72 -23.88 4.93
C PRO A 95 6.55 -22.98 4.02
N ALA A 96 6.80 -21.74 4.44
CA ALA A 96 7.61 -20.78 3.68
C ALA A 96 9.06 -21.28 3.44
N TRP A 97 9.57 -22.10 4.38
CA TRP A 97 10.81 -22.86 4.24
C TRP A 97 10.48 -24.34 4.18
N ASP A 98 10.67 -24.94 3.01
CA ASP A 98 10.57 -26.38 2.80
C ASP A 98 11.97 -27.01 2.67
N ALA A 99 12.01 -28.33 2.43
CA ALA A 99 13.26 -29.06 2.32
C ALA A 99 14.14 -28.64 1.13
N ILE A 100 13.63 -27.86 0.18
CA ILE A 100 14.38 -27.35 -0.98
C ILE A 100 14.75 -25.87 -0.86
N ALA A 101 14.11 -25.12 0.06
CA ALA A 101 14.31 -23.69 0.23
C ALA A 101 15.63 -23.29 0.94
N GLY A 102 16.32 -24.24 1.60
CA GLY A 102 17.62 -24.01 2.27
C GLY A 102 17.52 -23.41 3.66
#